data_AF-A0A7R9D6N5-F1
#
_entry.id   AF-A0A7R9D6N5-F1
#
_cell.length_a   1.000
_cell.length_b   1.000
_cell.length_c   1.000
_cell.angle_alpha   90.00
_cell.angle_beta   90.00
_cell.angle_gamma   90.00
#
_symmetry.space_group_name_H-M   'P 1'
#
loop_
_entity.id
_entity.type
_entity.pdbx_description
1 polymer ?
#
loop_
_entity_poly.entity_id
_entity_poly.type
_entity_poly.pdbx_seq_one_letter_code
_entity_poly.pdbx_strand_id
1 'polypeptide(L)'
;MIVSEVWQNFTLVGEVLLAGFLFHYIPYFFVERTLFLHHYLPAFTFKVLLTAALVEHLHYVIRSILGWPVVALVYIAAVLMWLTVVLLVFRQFSVLSYGTTPLSSNDILRLRWLESWDFIVHRK
;
A
#
# COMPACT_ATOMS: atom_id res chain seq x y z
N MET A 1 -28.34 -12.88 -10.18
CA MET A 1 -28.38 -12.99 -8.71
C MET A 1 -26.97 -12.97 -8.11
N ILE A 2 -26.08 -13.90 -8.50
CA ILE A 2 -24.70 -13.94 -7.95
C ILE A 2 -23.86 -12.70 -8.33
N VAL A 3 -23.88 -12.28 -9.60
CA VAL A 3 -23.11 -11.11 -10.06
C VAL A 3 -23.53 -9.82 -9.34
N SER A 4 -24.83 -9.62 -9.16
CA SER A 4 -25.35 -8.45 -8.44
C SER A 4 -24.93 -8.46 -6.97
N GLU A 5 -24.93 -9.62 -6.32
CA GLU A 5 -24.49 -9.74 -4.92
C GLU A 5 -22.99 -9.43 -4.76
N VAL A 6 -22.13 -9.98 -5.62
CA VAL A 6 -20.69 -9.69 -5.62
C VAL A 6 -20.43 -8.20 -5.84
N TRP A 7 -21.18 -7.56 -6.74
CA TRP A 7 -21.07 -6.13 -6.97
C TRP A 7 -21.46 -5.32 -5.73
N GLN A 8 -22.61 -5.63 -5.09
CA GLN A 8 -23.03 -4.93 -3.88
C GLN A 8 -22.03 -5.11 -2.74
N ASN A 9 -21.47 -6.30 -2.56
CA ASN A 9 -20.44 -6.55 -1.57
C ASN A 9 -19.17 -5.73 -1.84
N PHE A 10 -18.72 -5.68 -3.09
CA PHE A 10 -17.57 -4.86 -3.47
C PHE A 10 -17.83 -3.37 -3.24
N THR A 11 -19.00 -2.85 -3.61
CA THR A 11 -19.39 -1.47 -3.37
C THR A 11 -19.40 -1.15 -1.88
N LEU A 12 -20.05 -1.99 -1.06
CA LEU A 12 -20.12 -1.79 0.39
C LEU A 12 -18.72 -1.78 1.03
N VAL A 13 -17.87 -2.76 0.70
CA VAL A 13 -16.49 -2.82 1.20
C VAL A 13 -15.70 -1.59 0.74
N GLY A 14 -15.84 -1.20 -0.53
CA GLY A 14 -15.19 -0.03 -1.10
C GLY A 14 -15.59 1.26 -0.40
N GLU A 15 -16.89 1.46 -0.15
CA GLU A 15 -17.44 2.62 0.55
C GLU A 15 -16.92 2.69 1.99
N VAL A 16 -16.98 1.59 2.73
CA VAL A 16 -16.51 1.54 4.13
C VAL A 16 -15.02 1.84 4.21
N LEU A 17 -14.20 1.22 3.36
CA LEU A 17 -12.75 1.40 3.39
C LEU A 17 -12.33 2.78 2.88
N LEU A 18 -13.00 3.30 1.85
CA LEU A 18 -12.76 4.66 1.36
C LEU A 18 -13.18 5.70 2.39
N ALA A 19 -14.35 5.56 3.01
CA ALA A 19 -14.79 6.45 4.08
C ALA A 19 -13.82 6.40 5.26
N GLY A 20 -13.37 5.20 5.66
CA GLY A 20 -12.34 5.03 6.67
C GLY A 20 -11.03 5.75 6.32
N PHE A 21 -10.56 5.63 5.08
CA PHE A 21 -9.40 6.38 4.58
C PHE A 21 -9.62 7.89 4.68
N LEU A 22 -10.74 8.40 4.18
CA LEU A 22 -11.03 9.83 4.14
C LEU A 22 -11.18 10.40 5.55
N PHE A 23 -11.88 9.72 6.46
CA PHE A 23 -12.02 10.16 7.85
C PHE A 23 -10.71 10.15 8.63
N HIS A 24 -9.72 9.34 8.24
CA HIS A 24 -8.40 9.36 8.84
C HIS A 24 -7.40 10.25 8.09
N TYR A 25 -7.77 10.82 6.94
CA TYR A 25 -6.87 11.65 6.12
C TYR A 25 -7.30 13.12 6.08
N ILE A 26 -8.57 13.39 5.78
CA ILE A 26 -9.13 14.74 5.63
C ILE A 26 -8.97 15.60 6.89
N PRO A 27 -9.21 15.11 8.13
CA PRO A 27 -9.12 15.98 9.30
C PRO A 27 -7.76 16.65 9.47
N TYR A 28 -6.68 16.02 9.02
CA TYR A 28 -5.33 16.56 9.12
C TYR A 28 -5.09 17.80 8.26
N PHE A 29 -5.94 18.09 7.28
CA PHE A 29 -5.88 19.35 6.52
C PHE A 29 -6.38 20.56 7.32
N PHE A 30 -7.12 20.34 8.41
CA PHE A 30 -7.70 21.39 9.24
C PHE A 30 -6.97 21.58 10.57
N VAL A 31 -5.84 20.91 10.78
CA VAL A 31 -5.07 20.96 12.03
C VAL A 31 -3.91 21.93 11.88
N GLU A 32 -3.82 22.91 12.77
CA GLU A 32 -2.77 23.96 12.77
C GLU A 32 -1.46 23.57 13.49
N ARG A 33 -1.18 22.27 13.61
CA ARG A 33 0.04 21.76 14.28
C ARG A 33 0.95 21.04 13.29
N THR A 34 2.22 20.92 13.64
CA THR A 34 3.19 20.14 12.85
C THR A 34 2.74 18.69 12.74
N LEU A 35 2.67 18.18 11.50
CA LEU A 35 2.32 16.80 11.19
C LEU A 35 3.55 16.02 10.73
N PHE A 36 3.59 14.77 11.14
CA PHE A 36 4.61 13.80 10.75
C PHE A 36 3.95 12.56 10.14
N LEU A 37 4.75 11.74 9.44
CA LEU A 37 4.28 10.57 8.70
C LEU A 37 3.41 9.60 9.51
N HIS A 38 3.62 9.46 10.83
CA HIS A 38 2.81 8.55 11.65
C HIS A 38 1.32 8.95 11.70
N HIS A 39 0.98 10.23 11.51
CA HIS A 39 -0.40 10.68 11.40
C HIS A 39 -1.11 10.11 10.17
N TYR A 40 -0.37 9.77 9.11
CA TYR A 40 -0.89 9.17 7.90
C TYR A 40 -1.12 7.66 8.02
N LEU A 41 -0.47 6.97 8.97
CA LEU A 41 -0.51 5.50 9.07
C LEU A 41 -1.92 4.92 9.25
N PRO A 42 -2.83 5.51 10.06
CA PRO A 42 -4.20 5.03 10.15
C PRO A 42 -4.93 5.04 8.81
N ALA A 43 -4.85 6.15 8.06
CA ALA A 43 -5.42 6.24 6.71
C ALA A 43 -4.76 5.24 5.76
N PHE A 44 -3.43 5.09 5.84
CA PHE A 44 -2.70 4.14 5.00
C PHE A 44 -3.19 2.70 5.17
N THR A 45 -3.56 2.26 6.38
CA THR A 45 -4.15 0.94 6.62
C THR A 45 -5.43 0.72 5.82
N PHE A 46 -6.36 1.67 5.84
CA PHE A 46 -7.58 1.61 5.02
C PHE A 46 -7.26 1.56 3.53
N LYS A 47 -6.26 2.32 3.07
CA LYS A 47 -5.81 2.32 1.67
C LYS A 47 -5.25 0.96 1.24
N VAL A 48 -4.50 0.27 2.11
CA VAL A 48 -3.99 -1.09 1.84
C VAL A 48 -5.14 -2.09 1.72
N LEU A 49 -6.10 -2.07 2.65
CA LEU A 49 -7.29 -2.92 2.59
C LEU A 49 -8.12 -2.65 1.32
N LEU A 50 -8.30 -1.38 0.97
CA LEU A 50 -9.02 -0.99 -0.25
C LEU A 50 -8.31 -1.51 -1.51
N THR A 51 -6.97 -1.47 -1.52
CA THR A 51 -6.18 -2.04 -2.61
C THR A 51 -6.39 -3.55 -2.72
N ALA A 52 -6.43 -4.28 -1.59
CA ALA A 52 -6.70 -5.72 -1.58
C ALA A 52 -8.10 -6.06 -2.13
N ALA A 53 -9.14 -5.33 -1.69
CA ALA A 53 -10.50 -5.50 -2.19
C ALA A 53 -10.60 -5.22 -3.71
N LEU A 54 -9.91 -4.18 -4.20
CA LEU A 54 -9.84 -3.87 -5.62
C LEU A 54 -9.14 -4.98 -6.41
N VAL A 55 -8.03 -5.52 -5.89
CA VAL A 55 -7.29 -6.61 -6.56
C VAL A 55 -8.16 -7.86 -6.71
N GLU A 56 -8.88 -8.23 -5.65
CA GLU A 56 -9.81 -9.35 -5.68
C GLU A 56 -10.95 -9.13 -6.70
N HIS A 57 -11.58 -7.94 -6.66
CA HIS A 57 -12.70 -7.65 -7.56
C HIS A 57 -12.28 -7.59 -9.03
N LEU A 58 -11.10 -7.03 -9.33
CA LEU A 58 -10.55 -7.04 -10.69
C LEU A 58 -10.32 -8.47 -11.19
N HIS A 59 -9.76 -9.36 -10.37
CA HIS A 59 -9.62 -10.76 -10.73
C HIS A 59 -10.99 -11.41 -11.02
N TYR A 60 -12.00 -11.19 -10.16
CA TYR A 60 -13.35 -11.68 -10.38
C TYR A 60 -13.94 -11.18 -11.71
N VAL A 61 -13.80 -9.89 -12.01
CA VAL A 61 -14.28 -9.30 -13.27
C VAL A 61 -13.61 -9.97 -14.47
N ILE A 62 -12.28 -10.07 -14.47
CA ILE A 62 -11.53 -10.68 -15.59
C ILE A 62 -11.92 -12.16 -15.78
N ARG A 63 -12.01 -12.92 -14.69
CA ARG A 63 -12.22 -14.38 -14.76
C ARG A 63 -13.67 -14.78 -14.99
N SER A 64 -14.61 -14.09 -14.34
CA SER A 64 -16.01 -14.52 -14.23
C SER A 64 -16.97 -13.67 -15.05
N ILE A 65 -16.66 -12.39 -15.28
CA ILE A 65 -17.52 -11.49 -16.08
C ILE A 65 -17.03 -11.44 -17.53
N LEU A 66 -15.74 -11.18 -17.74
CA LEU A 66 -15.15 -11.13 -19.08
C LEU A 66 -14.86 -12.54 -19.63
N GLY A 67 -14.69 -13.53 -18.75
CA GLY A 67 -14.44 -14.91 -19.16
C GLY A 67 -13.06 -15.10 -19.80
N TRP A 68 -12.05 -14.34 -19.38
CA TRP A 68 -10.70 -14.37 -19.96
C TRP A 68 -9.71 -15.12 -19.04
N PRO A 69 -9.65 -16.46 -19.08
CA PRO A 69 -8.86 -17.25 -18.13
C PRO A 69 -7.35 -17.02 -18.25
N VAL A 70 -6.84 -16.80 -19.46
CA VAL A 70 -5.42 -16.50 -19.68
C VAL A 70 -5.05 -15.14 -19.07
N VAL A 71 -5.91 -14.13 -19.24
CA VAL A 71 -5.70 -12.80 -18.66
C VAL A 71 -5.78 -12.86 -17.14
N ALA A 72 -6.71 -13.64 -16.57
CA ALA A 72 -6.80 -13.85 -15.12
C ALA A 72 -5.53 -14.49 -14.55
N LEU A 73 -4.93 -15.46 -15.26
CA LEU A 73 -3.67 -16.07 -14.86
C LEU A 73 -2.51 -15.07 -14.89
N VAL A 74 -2.40 -14.30 -15.97
CA VAL A 74 -1.38 -13.23 -16.09
C VAL A 74 -1.56 -12.18 -14.99
N TYR A 75 -2.81 -11.83 -14.67
CA TYR A 75 -3.14 -10.91 -13.59
C TYR A 75 -2.65 -11.44 -12.23
N ILE A 76 -2.94 -12.70 -11.89
CA ILE A 76 -2.45 -13.32 -10.65
C ILE A 76 -0.92 -13.33 -10.62
N ALA A 77 -0.27 -13.70 -11.73
CA ALA A 77 1.20 -13.71 -11.80
C ALA A 77 1.78 -12.30 -11.57
N ALA A 78 1.15 -11.25 -12.12
CA ALA A 78 1.55 -9.87 -11.89
C ALA A 78 1.36 -9.44 -10.43
N VAL A 79 0.25 -9.83 -9.79
CA VAL A 79 0.00 -9.55 -8.36
C VAL A 79 1.04 -10.26 -7.49
N LEU A 80 1.37 -11.52 -7.76
CA LEU A 80 2.41 -12.26 -7.02
C LEU A 80 3.81 -11.66 -7.21
N MET A 81 4.13 -11.24 -8.44
CA MET A 81 5.37 -10.52 -8.72
C MET A 81 5.43 -9.21 -7.93
N TRP A 82 4.35 -8.43 -7.93
CA TRP A 82 4.25 -7.20 -7.16
C TRP A 82 4.42 -7.44 -5.65
N LEU A 83 3.77 -8.45 -5.08
CA LEU A 83 3.95 -8.83 -3.66
C LEU A 83 5.39 -9.24 -3.35
N THR A 84 6.04 -9.95 -4.28
CA THR A 84 7.47 -10.29 -4.14
C THR A 84 8.33 -9.04 -4.08
N VAL A 85 8.08 -8.05 -4.95
CA VAL A 85 8.76 -6.75 -4.91
C VAL A 85 8.52 -6.04 -3.57
N VAL A 86 7.29 -6.03 -3.04
CA VAL A 86 6.99 -5.46 -1.72
C VAL A 86 7.84 -6.10 -0.62
N LEU A 87 7.98 -7.42 -0.61
CA LEU A 87 8.82 -8.14 0.36
C LEU A 87 10.31 -7.82 0.20
N LEU A 88 10.81 -7.70 -1.04
CA LEU A 88 12.19 -7.32 -1.30
C LEU A 88 12.49 -5.88 -0.82
N VAL A 89 11.57 -4.95 -1.08
CA VAL A 89 11.65 -3.56 -0.58
C VAL A 89 11.62 -3.58 0.95
N PHE A 90 10.68 -4.29 1.58
CA PHE A 90 10.63 -4.40 3.03
C PHE A 90 11.95 -4.94 3.61
N ARG A 91 12.50 -6.01 3.02
CA ARG A 91 13.79 -6.58 3.46
C ARG A 91 14.91 -5.54 3.37
N GLN A 92 15.01 -4.81 2.26
CA GLN A 92 16.01 -3.75 2.05
C GLN A 92 15.89 -2.63 3.11
N PHE A 93 14.67 -2.20 3.42
CA PHE A 93 14.42 -1.11 4.36
C PHE A 93 14.28 -1.55 5.82
N SER A 94 14.26 -2.85 6.10
CA SER A 94 14.09 -3.41 7.46
C SER A 94 15.14 -2.91 8.44
N VAL A 95 16.36 -2.61 7.98
CA VAL A 95 17.44 -2.05 8.81
C VAL A 95 17.06 -0.69 9.41
N LEU A 96 16.25 0.12 8.72
CA LEU A 96 15.78 1.41 9.24
C LEU A 96 14.71 1.25 10.32
N SER A 97 13.92 0.17 10.25
CA SER A 97 12.86 -0.10 11.22
C SER A 97 13.37 -0.80 12.48
N TYR A 98 14.28 -1.77 12.32
CA TYR A 98 14.74 -2.64 13.41
C TYR A 98 16.12 -2.29 13.95
N GLY A 99 16.92 -1.48 13.25
CA GLY A 99 18.24 -1.07 13.71
C GLY A 99 19.23 -2.24 13.86
N THR A 100 19.12 -3.28 13.05
CA THR A 100 19.85 -4.54 13.20
C THR A 100 21.35 -4.46 12.90
N THR A 101 21.78 -3.48 12.10
CA THR A 101 23.18 -3.28 11.74
C THR A 101 23.57 -1.80 11.80
N PRO A 102 24.79 -1.48 12.25
CA PRO A 102 25.29 -0.11 12.17
C PRO A 102 25.44 0.31 10.70
N LEU A 103 24.88 1.46 10.34
CA LEU A 103 24.92 2.01 8.98
C LEU A 103 25.96 3.12 8.87
N SER A 104 26.80 3.07 7.83
CA SER A 104 27.65 4.22 7.47
C SER A 104 26.83 5.31 6.75
N SER A 105 27.37 6.52 6.66
CA SER A 105 26.73 7.61 5.90
C SER A 105 26.47 7.22 4.45
N ASN A 106 27.37 6.44 3.84
CA ASN A 106 27.21 5.95 2.46
C ASN A 106 26.08 4.92 2.34
N ASP A 107 25.88 4.07 3.36
CA ASP A 107 24.79 3.08 3.36
C ASP A 107 23.43 3.76 3.48
N ILE A 108 23.32 4.79 4.31
CA ILE A 108 22.10 5.61 4.44
C ILE A 108 21.78 6.30 3.11
N LEU A 109 22.78 6.86 2.43
CA LEU A 109 22.59 7.48 1.11
C LEU A 109 22.14 6.49 0.04
N ARG A 110 22.57 5.22 0.11
CA ARG A 110 22.09 4.15 -0.81
C ARG A 110 20.63 3.79 -0.60
N LEU A 111 20.09 3.99 0.61
CA LEU A 111 18.67 3.78 0.93
C LEU A 111 17.81 4.98 0.52
N ARG A 112 18.42 6.12 0.15
CA ARG A 112 17.69 7.32 -0.28
C ARG A 112 17.26 7.20 -1.74
N TRP A 113 16.15 6.50 -1.96
CA TRP A 113 15.59 6.28 -3.31
C TRP A 113 14.92 7.52 -3.89
N LEU A 114 14.40 8.41 -3.04
CA LEU A 114 13.84 9.69 -3.42
C LEU A 114 14.69 10.81 -2.84
N GLU A 115 14.95 11.85 -3.64
CA GLU A 115 15.74 13.00 -3.18
C GLU A 115 15.14 13.71 -1.97
N SER A 116 13.81 13.67 -1.84
CA SER A 116 13.05 14.25 -0.73
C SER A 116 13.07 13.41 0.57
N TRP A 117 13.76 12.27 0.60
CA TRP A 117 13.92 11.46 1.80
C TRP A 117 15.12 11.94 2.62
N ASP A 118 14.83 12.72 3.66
CA ASP A 118 15.84 13.25 4.57
C ASP A 118 16.10 12.28 5.73
N PHE A 119 17.18 11.51 5.62
CA PHE A 119 17.66 10.66 6.70
C PHE A 119 18.68 11.38 7.57
N ILE A 120 18.60 11.18 8.90
CA ILE A 120 19.52 11.78 9.86
C ILE A 120 20.88 11.08 9.75
N VAL A 121 21.84 11.77 9.14
CA VAL A 121 23.25 11.32 9.08
C VAL A 121 24.05 12.09 10.12
N HIS A 122 24.55 11.39 11.13
CA HIS A 122 25.50 11.99 12.07
C HIS A 122 26.87 12.04 11.38
N ARG A 123 27.40 13.24 11.12
CA ARG A 123 28.82 13.39 10.76
C ARG A 123 29.65 13.00 11.98
N LYS A 124 30.67 12.17 11.77
CA LYS A 124 31.75 12.00 12.73
C LYS A 124 32.58 13.28 12.80
#